data_AF-W0UWP3-F1
#
_entry.id   AF-W0UWP3-F1
#
_cell.length_a   1.000
_cell.length_b   1.000
_cell.length_c   1.000
_cell.angle_alpha   90.00
_cell.angle_beta   90.00
_cell.angle_gamma   90.00
#
_symmetry.space_group_name_H-M   'P 1'
#
loop_
_entity.id
_entity.type
_entity.pdbx_description
1 polymer ?
#
loop_
_entity_poly.entity_id
_entity_poly.type
_entity_poly.pdbx_seq_one_letter_code
_entity_poly.pdbx_strand_id
1 'polypeptide(L)'
;MKALLLKMAMVAAALALGGCASYTYNGVEYNSRNDLMQAVETAHGKSLAQVVPLQRALSAKKLIVAIPSADTSYREKTRTFNLQFGNDPSFISDAEFATQALASHRENKGLADALAKKNIFSSVQLLDRQSRAGTIVPADDADTLYLIYTGADVSRWYYDSQRSGRQELSYDQTSLTTEGRMQAFIDAVLAQVIRQ
;
A
#
# COMPACT_ATOMS: atom_id res chain seq x y z
N MET A 1 -35.85 -46.41 5.79
CA MET A 1 -34.58 -46.09 6.51
C MET A 1 -33.37 -45.87 5.59
N LYS A 2 -33.19 -46.57 4.46
CA LYS A 2 -32.03 -46.36 3.56
C LYS A 2 -31.98 -44.99 2.85
N ALA A 3 -33.13 -44.32 2.65
CA ALA A 3 -33.19 -43.01 1.99
C ALA A 3 -32.86 -41.80 2.90
N LEU A 4 -32.83 -41.99 4.23
CA LEU A 4 -32.53 -40.92 5.19
C LEU A 4 -31.01 -40.74 5.38
N LEU A 5 -30.26 -41.85 5.32
CA LEU A 5 -28.79 -41.86 5.41
C LEU A 5 -28.11 -41.22 4.19
N LEU A 6 -28.73 -41.31 3.01
CA LEU A 6 -28.18 -40.72 1.78
C LEU A 6 -28.29 -39.18 1.76
N LYS A 7 -29.29 -38.60 2.44
CA LYS A 7 -29.45 -37.14 2.57
C LYS A 7 -28.53 -36.54 3.64
N MET A 8 -28.20 -37.28 4.70
CA MET A 8 -27.20 -36.85 5.68
C MET A 8 -25.77 -36.88 5.14
N ALA A 9 -25.45 -37.79 4.22
CA ALA A 9 -24.13 -37.84 3.57
C ALA A 9 -23.88 -36.66 2.61
N MET A 10 -24.94 -36.10 1.99
CA MET A 10 -24.82 -34.95 1.08
C MET A 10 -24.63 -33.60 1.79
N VAL A 11 -25.05 -33.46 3.06
CA VAL A 11 -24.81 -32.25 3.85
C VAL A 11 -23.38 -32.22 4.42
N ALA A 12 -22.76 -33.39 4.64
CA ALA A 12 -21.37 -33.47 5.09
C ALA A 12 -20.34 -33.16 3.98
N ALA A 13 -20.67 -33.39 2.71
CA ALA A 13 -19.79 -33.06 1.58
C ALA A 13 -19.77 -31.55 1.24
N ALA A 14 -20.80 -30.79 1.62
CA ALA A 14 -20.82 -29.33 1.45
C ALA A 14 -19.97 -28.58 2.49
N LEU A 15 -19.65 -29.22 3.63
CA LEU A 15 -18.77 -28.68 4.67
C LEU A 15 -17.29 -29.06 4.47
N ALA A 16 -17.00 -29.90 3.47
CA ALA A 16 -15.64 -30.31 3.10
C ALA A 16 -15.04 -29.48 1.94
N LEU A 17 -15.76 -28.46 1.46
CA LEU A 17 -15.17 -27.36 0.70
C LEU A 17 -14.50 -26.42 1.71
N GLY A 18 -13.33 -26.82 2.21
CA GLY A 18 -12.47 -25.93 2.98
C GLY A 18 -12.36 -24.62 2.21
N GLY A 19 -12.80 -23.52 2.83
CA GLY A 19 -12.75 -22.19 2.24
C GLY A 19 -11.29 -21.87 1.92
N CYS A 20 -10.90 -22.08 0.67
CA CYS A 20 -9.64 -21.57 0.16
C CYS A 20 -9.72 -20.05 0.28
N ALA A 21 -8.85 -19.46 1.09
CA ALA A 21 -8.75 -18.01 1.19
C ALA A 21 -8.57 -17.44 -0.23
N SER A 22 -9.46 -16.53 -0.63
CA SER A 22 -9.32 -15.78 -1.89
C SER A 22 -8.78 -14.39 -1.56
N TYR A 23 -7.80 -13.95 -2.35
CA TYR A 23 -7.16 -12.66 -2.16
C TYR A 23 -7.50 -11.75 -3.34
N THR A 24 -7.82 -10.48 -3.10
CA THR A 24 -8.16 -9.55 -4.18
C THR A 24 -7.07 -8.49 -4.37
N TYR A 25 -6.67 -8.25 -5.62
CA TYR A 25 -5.77 -7.16 -6.02
C TYR A 25 -6.25 -6.50 -7.32
N ASN A 26 -6.41 -5.17 -7.33
CA ASN A 26 -6.95 -4.42 -8.48
C ASN A 26 -8.26 -4.99 -9.06
N GLY A 27 -9.14 -5.50 -8.21
CA GLY A 27 -10.41 -6.13 -8.61
C GLY A 27 -10.29 -7.54 -9.21
N VAL A 28 -9.10 -8.13 -9.19
CA VAL A 28 -8.85 -9.52 -9.60
C VAL A 28 -8.69 -10.40 -8.37
N GLU A 29 -9.37 -11.54 -8.36
CA GLU A 29 -9.25 -12.56 -7.31
C GLU A 29 -8.11 -13.55 -7.60
N TYR A 30 -7.41 -13.96 -6.54
CA TYR A 30 -6.26 -14.86 -6.56
C TYR A 30 -6.49 -15.98 -5.55
N ASN A 31 -6.16 -17.21 -5.95
CA ASN A 31 -6.37 -18.41 -5.12
C ASN A 31 -5.22 -18.68 -4.13
N SER A 32 -4.14 -17.89 -4.20
CA SER A 32 -3.02 -18.01 -3.29
C SER A 32 -2.34 -16.67 -3.03
N ARG A 33 -1.70 -16.57 -1.86
CA ARG A 33 -0.83 -15.44 -1.51
C ARG A 33 0.30 -15.25 -2.52
N ASN A 34 0.88 -16.34 -3.01
CA ASN A 34 2.01 -16.28 -3.94
C ASN A 34 1.58 -15.67 -5.28
N ASP A 35 0.42 -16.06 -5.81
CA ASP A 35 -0.09 -15.52 -7.07
C ASP A 35 -0.42 -14.03 -6.95
N LEU A 36 -1.03 -13.61 -5.83
CA LEU A 36 -1.27 -12.19 -5.56
C LEU A 36 0.04 -11.42 -5.51
N MET A 37 1.03 -11.88 -4.73
CA MET A 37 2.29 -11.16 -4.58
C MET A 37 3.07 -11.10 -5.90
N GLN A 38 3.03 -12.16 -6.71
CA GLN A 38 3.59 -12.14 -8.05
C GLN A 38 2.90 -11.10 -8.96
N ALA A 39 1.58 -10.99 -8.87
CA ALA A 39 0.84 -9.97 -9.62
C ALA A 39 1.18 -8.54 -9.16
N VAL A 40 1.33 -8.30 -7.85
CA VAL A 40 1.79 -7.02 -7.29
C VAL A 40 3.18 -6.66 -7.83
N GLU A 41 4.15 -7.57 -7.76
CA GLU A 41 5.51 -7.32 -8.26
C GLU A 41 5.54 -7.11 -9.77
N THR A 42 4.74 -7.87 -10.53
CA THR A 42 4.64 -7.72 -11.99
C THR A 42 4.06 -6.35 -12.36
N ALA A 43 2.97 -5.94 -11.70
CA ALA A 43 2.35 -4.64 -11.91
C ALA A 43 3.30 -3.50 -11.54
N HIS A 44 4.03 -3.64 -10.42
CA HIS A 44 5.04 -2.68 -10.01
C HIS A 44 6.17 -2.56 -11.04
N GLY A 45 6.79 -3.66 -11.45
CA GLY A 45 7.87 -3.66 -12.43
C GLY A 45 7.46 -3.04 -13.76
N LYS A 46 6.27 -3.39 -14.26
CA LYS A 46 5.71 -2.81 -15.49
C LYS A 46 5.47 -1.30 -15.36
N SER A 47 4.91 -0.85 -14.23
CA SER A 47 4.62 0.57 -14.01
C SER A 47 5.92 1.37 -13.89
N LEU A 48 6.86 0.87 -13.08
CA LEU A 48 8.16 1.51 -12.88
C LEU A 48 8.95 1.60 -14.18
N ALA A 49 8.91 0.58 -15.05
CA ALA A 49 9.57 0.59 -16.35
C ALA A 49 9.17 1.79 -17.22
N GLN A 50 7.93 2.25 -17.12
CA GLN A 50 7.37 3.35 -17.91
C GLN A 50 7.71 4.75 -17.37
N VAL A 51 8.22 4.84 -16.13
CA VAL A 51 8.68 6.11 -15.58
C VAL A 51 9.89 6.61 -16.36
N VAL A 52 9.72 7.72 -17.09
CA VAL A 52 10.80 8.39 -17.82
C VAL A 52 11.49 9.41 -16.88
N PRO A 53 12.79 9.26 -16.59
CA PRO A 53 13.54 10.16 -15.72
C PRO A 53 13.66 11.57 -16.32
N LEU A 54 13.72 12.58 -15.46
CA LEU A 54 14.13 13.93 -15.86
C LEU A 54 15.63 13.97 -16.15
N GLN A 55 16.04 14.78 -17.12
CA GLN A 55 17.45 14.96 -17.49
C GLN A 55 18.30 15.49 -16.33
N ARG A 56 17.70 16.30 -15.45
CA ARG A 56 18.30 16.80 -14.21
C ARG A 56 17.24 16.84 -13.11
N ALA A 57 17.69 16.67 -11.86
CA ALA A 57 16.82 16.86 -10.70
C ALA A 57 16.26 18.29 -10.67
N LEU A 58 15.00 18.41 -10.24
CA LEU A 58 14.33 19.70 -10.05
C LEU A 58 14.70 20.34 -8.71
N SER A 59 14.99 19.51 -7.70
CA SER A 59 15.44 19.94 -6.39
C SER A 59 16.82 19.36 -6.08
N ALA A 60 17.68 20.19 -5.49
CA ALA A 60 18.96 19.75 -4.93
C ALA A 60 18.78 19.01 -3.59
N LYS A 61 17.61 19.13 -2.95
CA LYS A 61 17.30 18.43 -1.70
C LYS A 61 17.09 16.94 -1.92
N LYS A 62 17.27 16.16 -0.85
CA LYS A 62 16.78 14.78 -0.78
C LYS A 62 15.29 14.76 -0.42
N LEU A 63 14.61 13.67 -0.78
CA LEU A 63 13.27 13.38 -0.31
C LEU A 63 13.31 12.19 0.65
N ILE A 64 12.76 12.35 1.85
CA ILE A 64 12.51 11.23 2.77
C ILE A 64 11.06 10.79 2.59
N VAL A 65 10.85 9.61 2.00
CA VAL A 65 9.54 8.99 1.86
C VAL A 65 9.32 8.04 3.04
N ALA A 66 8.34 8.33 3.89
CA ALA A 66 8.11 7.56 5.11
C ALA A 66 6.74 6.87 5.09
N ILE A 67 6.74 5.54 5.14
CA ILE A 67 5.54 4.70 5.06
C ILE A 67 5.49 3.73 6.24
N PRO A 68 4.32 3.36 6.76
CA PRO A 68 4.24 2.30 7.76
C PRO A 68 4.75 0.98 7.20
N SER A 69 5.53 0.24 8.00
CA SER A 69 6.00 -1.09 7.60
C SER A 69 4.82 -2.05 7.38
N ALA A 70 5.04 -3.12 6.61
CA ALA A 70 4.05 -4.19 6.44
C ALA A 70 3.62 -4.77 7.81
N ASP A 71 4.58 -5.00 8.71
CA ASP A 71 4.35 -5.48 10.07
C ASP A 71 3.51 -4.48 10.91
N THR A 72 3.80 -3.18 10.84
CA THR A 72 2.98 -2.14 11.48
C THR A 72 1.55 -2.15 10.94
N SER A 73 1.39 -2.29 9.63
CA SER A 73 0.07 -2.32 8.99
C SER A 73 -0.72 -3.57 9.37
N TYR A 74 -0.06 -4.73 9.46
CA TYR A 74 -0.64 -5.98 9.93
C TYR A 74 -1.10 -5.87 11.39
N ARG A 75 -0.22 -5.46 12.31
CA ARG A 75 -0.56 -5.31 13.74
C ARG A 75 -1.78 -4.41 13.96
N GLU A 76 -1.85 -3.31 13.22
CA GLU A 76 -2.95 -2.36 13.35
C GLU A 76 -4.28 -2.88 12.77
N LYS A 77 -4.23 -3.66 11.68
CA LYS A 77 -5.41 -4.38 11.16
C LYS A 77 -5.92 -5.38 12.19
N THR A 78 -5.04 -6.22 12.73
CA THR A 78 -5.39 -7.19 13.79
C THR A 78 -5.93 -6.49 15.04
N ARG A 79 -5.29 -5.41 15.49
CA ARG A 79 -5.77 -4.61 16.63
C ARG A 79 -7.19 -4.07 16.38
N THR A 80 -7.44 -3.52 15.19
CA THR A 80 -8.76 -2.96 14.84
C THR A 80 -9.83 -4.05 14.80
N PHE A 81 -9.51 -5.22 14.21
CA PHE A 81 -10.39 -6.37 14.21
C PHE A 81 -10.74 -6.83 15.62
N ASN A 82 -9.75 -6.99 16.50
CA ASN A 82 -9.96 -7.40 17.88
C ASN A 82 -10.83 -6.41 18.66
N LEU A 83 -10.64 -5.10 18.44
CA LEU A 83 -11.48 -4.07 19.05
C LEU A 83 -12.93 -4.11 18.55
N GLN A 84 -13.15 -4.50 17.30
CA GLN A 84 -14.48 -4.56 16.68
C GLN A 84 -15.26 -5.83 17.04
N PHE A 85 -14.59 -6.98 17.10
CA PHE A 85 -15.24 -8.29 17.26
C PHE A 85 -15.00 -8.94 18.64
N GLY A 86 -14.03 -8.45 19.42
CA GLY A 86 -13.74 -8.97 20.76
C GLY A 86 -12.95 -10.28 20.79
N ASN A 87 -12.44 -10.74 19.65
CA ASN A 87 -11.64 -11.95 19.51
C ASN A 87 -10.53 -11.77 18.47
N ASP A 88 -9.50 -12.60 18.56
CA ASP A 88 -8.44 -12.67 17.55
C ASP A 88 -8.99 -13.11 16.19
N PRO A 89 -8.38 -12.66 15.07
CA PRO A 89 -8.78 -13.10 13.74
C PRO A 89 -8.63 -14.61 13.60
N SER A 90 -9.54 -15.21 12.84
CA SER A 90 -9.38 -16.61 12.43
C SER A 90 -8.09 -16.79 11.62
N PHE A 91 -7.58 -18.02 11.52
CA PHE A 91 -6.38 -18.30 10.71
C PHE A 91 -6.49 -17.78 9.26
N ILE A 92 -7.67 -17.90 8.64
CA ILE A 92 -7.92 -17.42 7.28
C ILE A 92 -7.82 -15.89 7.23
N SER A 93 -8.52 -15.20 8.14
CA SER A 93 -8.50 -13.74 8.23
C SER A 93 -7.11 -13.18 8.57
N ASP A 94 -6.34 -13.90 9.40
CA ASP A 94 -4.98 -13.53 9.76
C ASP A 94 -4.03 -13.57 8.56
N ALA A 95 -4.09 -14.66 7.78
CA ALA A 95 -3.32 -14.80 6.55
C ALA A 95 -3.69 -13.74 5.50
N GLU A 96 -4.97 -13.41 5.40
CA GLU A 96 -5.47 -12.31 4.55
C GLU A 96 -4.93 -10.95 5.00
N PHE A 97 -4.96 -10.65 6.30
CA PHE A 97 -4.44 -9.38 6.83
C PHE A 97 -2.94 -9.24 6.58
N ALA A 98 -2.17 -10.29 6.81
CA ALA A 98 -0.73 -10.29 6.55
C ALA A 98 -0.44 -10.09 5.05
N THR A 99 -1.21 -10.72 4.17
CA THR A 99 -1.06 -10.60 2.71
C THR A 99 -1.41 -9.21 2.23
N GLN A 100 -2.54 -8.65 2.67
CA GLN A 100 -2.94 -7.28 2.34
C GLN A 100 -1.91 -6.25 2.84
N ALA A 101 -1.43 -6.41 4.07
CA ALA A 101 -0.43 -5.51 4.65
C ALA A 101 0.88 -5.52 3.84
N LEU A 102 1.34 -6.68 3.40
CA LEU A 102 2.51 -6.82 2.55
C LEU A 102 2.29 -6.21 1.16
N ALA A 103 1.14 -6.47 0.53
CA ALA A 103 0.80 -5.91 -0.78
C ALA A 103 0.74 -4.38 -0.75
N SER A 104 0.02 -3.80 0.22
CA SER A 104 -0.07 -2.34 0.37
C SER A 104 1.29 -1.69 0.69
N HIS A 105 2.11 -2.33 1.53
CA HIS A 105 3.48 -1.85 1.77
C HIS A 105 4.29 -1.83 0.47
N ARG A 106 4.20 -2.90 -0.33
CA ARG A 106 4.92 -2.99 -1.59
C ARG A 106 4.48 -1.94 -2.60
N GLU A 107 3.18 -1.68 -2.71
CA GLU A 107 2.66 -0.62 -3.57
C GLU A 107 3.16 0.77 -3.16
N ASN A 108 3.08 1.09 -1.87
CA ASN A 108 3.58 2.36 -1.34
C ASN A 108 5.09 2.53 -1.55
N LYS A 109 5.86 1.45 -1.37
CA LYS A 109 7.28 1.42 -1.73
C LYS A 109 7.49 1.66 -3.22
N GLY A 110 6.65 1.07 -4.08
CA GLY A 110 6.70 1.30 -5.52
C GLY A 110 6.50 2.76 -5.92
N LEU A 111 5.69 3.52 -5.18
CA LEU A 111 5.58 4.97 -5.36
C LEU A 111 6.90 5.68 -5.03
N ALA A 112 7.59 5.30 -3.96
CA ALA A 112 8.92 5.84 -3.63
C ALA A 112 9.97 5.49 -4.70
N ASP A 113 9.98 4.23 -5.16
CA ASP A 113 10.86 3.75 -6.24
C ASP A 113 10.62 4.57 -7.53
N ALA A 114 9.36 4.90 -7.82
CA ALA A 114 8.98 5.72 -8.96
C ALA A 114 9.46 7.16 -8.85
N LEU A 115 9.37 7.79 -7.68
CA LEU A 115 9.93 9.12 -7.43
C LEU A 115 11.45 9.15 -7.57
N ALA A 116 12.13 8.10 -7.07
CA ALA A 116 13.57 7.93 -7.21
C ALA A 116 13.96 7.83 -8.68
N LYS A 117 13.27 6.97 -9.45
CA LYS A 117 13.50 6.81 -10.88
C LYS A 117 13.16 8.07 -11.67
N LYS A 118 12.12 8.82 -11.27
CA LYS A 118 11.72 10.04 -11.96
C LYS A 118 12.78 11.14 -11.88
N ASN A 119 13.70 11.06 -10.90
CA ASN A 119 14.78 12.04 -10.70
C ASN A 119 14.22 13.45 -10.41
N ILE A 120 13.25 13.56 -9.49
CA ILE A 120 12.68 14.86 -9.06
C ILE A 120 13.61 15.55 -8.05
N PHE A 121 14.13 14.76 -7.11
CA PHE A 121 15.03 15.16 -6.02
C PHE A 121 16.43 14.63 -6.28
N SER A 122 17.44 15.16 -5.58
CA SER A 122 18.82 14.66 -5.72
C SER A 122 18.98 13.21 -5.26
N SER A 123 18.16 12.79 -4.30
CA SER A 123 18.00 11.40 -3.87
C SER A 123 16.65 11.18 -3.21
N VAL A 124 16.21 9.93 -3.15
CA VAL A 124 15.01 9.50 -2.44
C VAL A 124 15.39 8.42 -1.44
N GLN A 125 15.08 8.63 -0.17
CA GLN A 125 15.28 7.68 0.91
C GLN A 125 13.93 7.14 1.38
N LEU A 126 13.79 5.82 1.41
CA LEU A 126 12.64 5.17 2.03
C LEU A 126 12.89 4.97 3.53
N LEU A 127 11.89 5.31 4.35
CA LEU A 127 11.87 5.08 5.79
C LEU A 127 10.65 4.24 6.16
N ASP A 128 10.89 3.00 6.57
CA ASP A 128 9.84 2.14 7.15
C ASP A 128 9.56 2.54 8.60
N ARG A 129 8.32 2.92 8.87
CA ARG A 129 7.88 3.42 10.17
C ARG A 129 7.24 2.32 10.99
N GLN A 130 7.52 2.34 12.30
CA GLN A 130 6.85 1.49 13.30
C GLN A 130 5.53 2.08 13.82
N SER A 131 4.96 3.05 13.10
CA SER A 131 3.70 3.73 13.43
C SER A 131 2.94 4.12 12.17
N ARG A 132 1.60 4.07 12.23
CA ARG A 132 0.68 4.56 11.19
C ARG A 132 0.39 6.06 11.29
N ALA A 133 0.86 6.70 12.34
CA ALA A 133 0.59 8.10 12.64
C ALA A 133 1.88 8.87 12.94
N GLY A 134 1.77 10.20 13.03
CA GLY A 134 2.89 11.10 13.32
C GLY A 134 3.51 11.70 12.07
N THR A 135 4.18 12.82 12.27
CA THR A 135 4.81 13.65 11.24
C THR A 135 6.30 13.36 11.14
N ILE A 136 6.87 13.55 9.95
CA ILE A 136 8.31 13.65 9.77
C ILE A 136 8.61 15.12 9.50
N VAL A 137 9.55 15.71 10.24
CA VAL A 137 9.89 17.13 10.11
C VAL A 137 10.90 17.27 8.96
N PRO A 138 10.69 18.19 8.02
CA PRO A 138 11.68 18.48 6.97
C PRO A 138 12.94 19.14 7.55
N ALA A 139 14.03 19.08 6.79
CA ALA A 139 15.30 19.70 7.11
C ALA A 139 15.74 20.66 6.00
N ASP A 140 16.80 21.43 6.24
CA ASP A 140 17.35 22.37 5.25
C ASP A 140 17.69 21.66 3.93
N ASP A 141 18.24 20.44 4.03
CA ASP A 141 18.65 19.60 2.91
C ASP A 141 17.62 18.54 2.50
N ALA A 142 16.45 18.49 3.16
CA ALA A 142 15.48 17.40 3.03
C ALA A 142 14.02 17.87 3.04
N ASP A 143 13.26 17.47 2.04
CA ASP A 143 11.81 17.48 2.14
C ASP A 143 11.32 16.09 2.57
N THR A 144 10.09 16.01 3.07
CA THR A 144 9.50 14.74 3.53
C THR A 144 8.16 14.49 2.85
N LEU A 145 7.90 13.22 2.56
CA LEU A 145 6.64 12.75 2.03
C LEU A 145 6.21 11.53 2.85
N TYR A 146 5.13 11.64 3.60
CA TYR A 146 4.77 10.59 4.55
C TYR A 146 3.28 10.23 4.50
N LEU A 147 3.03 8.93 4.61
CA LEU A 147 1.68 8.36 4.66
C LEU A 147 1.21 8.28 6.12
N ILE A 148 0.03 8.83 6.40
CA ILE A 148 -0.65 8.72 7.69
C ILE A 148 -1.98 8.01 7.49
N TYR A 149 -2.36 7.17 8.45
CA TYR A 149 -3.72 6.63 8.54
C TYR A 149 -4.49 7.30 9.68
N THR A 150 -5.66 7.86 9.37
CA THR A 150 -6.54 8.52 10.34
C THR A 150 -7.73 7.66 10.76
N GLY A 151 -7.72 6.37 10.40
CA GLY A 151 -8.74 5.38 10.72
C GLY A 151 -8.37 4.00 10.16
N ALA A 152 -9.32 3.05 10.17
CA ALA A 152 -9.10 1.71 9.63
C ALA A 152 -8.63 1.76 8.17
N ASP A 153 -9.33 2.55 7.33
CA ASP A 153 -9.15 2.57 5.88
C ASP A 153 -8.92 3.96 5.28
N VAL A 154 -8.80 4.99 6.13
CA VAL A 154 -8.52 6.35 5.65
C VAL A 154 -7.03 6.60 5.75
N SER A 155 -6.37 6.73 4.60
CA SER A 155 -4.96 7.09 4.49
C SER A 155 -4.80 8.40 3.72
N ARG A 156 -3.78 9.18 4.08
CA ARG A 156 -3.48 10.48 3.47
C ARG A 156 -1.97 10.66 3.35
N TRP A 157 -1.54 11.07 2.17
CA TRP A 157 -0.17 11.49 1.95
C TRP A 157 0.00 12.95 2.34
N TYR A 158 1.13 13.25 2.98
CA TYR A 158 1.52 14.61 3.31
C TYR A 158 2.90 14.89 2.76
N TYR A 159 3.02 15.97 2.01
CA TYR A 159 4.29 16.55 1.62
C TYR A 159 4.62 17.70 2.57
N ASP A 160 5.84 17.73 3.10
CA ASP A 160 6.26 18.74 4.07
C ASP A 160 7.64 19.27 3.68
N SER A 161 7.75 20.58 3.58
CA SER A 161 8.99 21.28 3.29
C SER A 161 9.14 22.47 4.24
N GLN A 162 10.37 22.87 4.56
CA GLN A 162 10.60 24.06 5.38
C GLN A 162 10.04 25.35 4.75
N ARG A 163 9.93 25.38 3.41
CA ARG A 163 9.53 26.57 2.67
C ARG A 163 8.02 26.71 2.58
N SER A 164 7.32 25.64 2.26
CA SER A 164 5.88 25.65 1.99
C SER A 164 5.04 25.06 3.12
N GLY A 165 5.69 24.57 4.18
CA GLY A 165 5.06 23.82 5.25
C GLY A 165 4.43 22.52 4.77
N ARG A 166 3.59 21.95 5.65
CA ARG A 166 2.86 20.72 5.41
C ARG A 166 1.66 20.94 4.49
N GLN A 167 1.56 20.11 3.46
CA GLN A 167 0.44 20.06 2.52
C GLN A 167 -0.07 18.63 2.41
N GLU A 168 -1.39 18.47 2.37
CA GLU A 168 -1.99 17.19 2.00
C GLU A 168 -1.78 16.95 0.51
N LEU A 169 -1.14 15.83 0.17
CA LEU A 169 -0.90 15.43 -1.20
C LEU A 169 -2.08 14.59 -1.68
N SER A 170 -2.95 15.21 -2.48
CA SER A 170 -4.02 14.51 -3.19
C SER A 170 -3.58 14.22 -4.63
N TYR A 171 -3.94 13.05 -5.14
CA TYR A 171 -3.68 12.62 -6.51
C TYR A 171 -4.83 11.74 -7.01
N ASP A 172 -4.93 11.57 -8.32
CA ASP A 172 -5.97 10.75 -8.93
C ASP A 172 -5.73 9.26 -8.63
N GLN A 173 -6.64 8.67 -7.85
CA GLN A 173 -6.65 7.25 -7.52
C GLN A 173 -7.70 6.46 -8.31
N THR A 174 -8.47 7.12 -9.19
CA THR A 174 -9.56 6.51 -9.96
C THR A 174 -9.05 5.61 -11.09
N SER A 175 -7.78 5.74 -11.47
CA SER A 175 -7.19 4.84 -12.46
C SER A 175 -7.20 3.39 -11.97
N LEU A 176 -7.73 2.51 -12.82
CA LEU A 176 -7.79 1.07 -12.57
C LEU A 176 -6.40 0.41 -12.69
N THR A 177 -5.43 1.07 -13.32
CA THR A 177 -4.08 0.53 -13.51
C THR A 177 -3.11 1.08 -12.47
N THR A 178 -2.20 0.22 -11.99
CA THR A 178 -1.09 0.63 -11.11
C THR A 178 -0.24 1.73 -11.76
N GLU A 179 -0.07 1.68 -13.07
CA GLU A 179 0.66 2.67 -13.87
C GLU A 179 0.03 4.05 -13.81
N GLY A 180 -1.29 4.16 -14.06
CA GLY A 180 -1.96 5.46 -14.05
C GLY A 180 -1.96 6.09 -12.66
N ARG A 181 -2.15 5.28 -11.59
CA ARG A 181 -2.07 5.77 -10.20
C ARG A 181 -0.65 6.21 -9.84
N MET A 182 0.37 5.48 -10.28
CA MET A 182 1.78 5.84 -10.07
C MET A 182 2.12 7.14 -10.80
N GLN A 183 1.68 7.32 -12.05
CA GLN A 183 1.90 8.54 -12.80
C GLN A 183 1.20 9.74 -12.15
N ALA A 184 -0.06 9.58 -11.74
CA ALA A 184 -0.78 10.63 -11.02
C ALA A 184 -0.09 11.03 -9.71
N PHE A 185 0.48 10.06 -8.98
CA PHE A 185 1.26 10.33 -7.77
C PHE A 185 2.54 11.12 -8.07
N ILE A 186 3.28 10.73 -9.12
CA ILE A 186 4.46 11.47 -9.59
C ILE A 186 4.09 12.92 -9.92
N ASP A 187 3.00 13.13 -10.66
CA ASP A 187 2.57 14.46 -11.10
C ASP A 187 2.16 15.33 -9.91
N ALA A 188 1.49 14.75 -8.91
CA ALA A 188 1.18 15.45 -7.66
C ALA A 188 2.45 15.89 -6.92
N VAL A 189 3.47 15.04 -6.81
CA VAL A 189 4.74 15.41 -6.17
C VAL A 189 5.50 16.44 -6.98
N LEU A 190 5.54 16.31 -8.32
CA LEU A 190 6.13 17.33 -9.21
C LEU A 190 5.49 18.69 -8.99
N ALA A 191 4.16 18.76 -8.89
CA ALA A 191 3.44 20.01 -8.65
C ALA A 191 3.81 20.66 -7.31
N GLN A 192 4.17 19.88 -6.29
CA GLN A 192 4.65 20.41 -5.01
C GLN A 192 6.04 21.03 -5.14
N VAL A 193 6.94 20.38 -5.88
CA VAL A 193 8.31 20.84 -6.05
C VAL A 193 8.39 22.09 -6.94
N ILE A 194 7.62 22.15 -8.02
CA ILE A 194 7.62 23.30 -8.95
C ILE A 194 7.04 24.57 -8.31
N ARG A 195 6.16 24.44 -7.31
CA ARG A 195 5.63 25.58 -6.56
C ARG A 195 6.64 26.21 -5.59
N GLN A 196 7.77 25.55 -5.35
CA GLN A 196 8.90 26.13 -4.63
C GLN A 196 9.73 26.94 -5.62
#